data_AF-A0A4R0K1F4-F1
#
_entry.id   AF-A0A4R0K1F4-F1
#
_cell.length_a   1.000
_cell.length_b   1.000
_cell.length_c   1.000
_cell.angle_alpha   90.00
_cell.angle_beta   90.00
_cell.angle_gamma   90.00
#
_symmetry.space_group_name_H-M   'P 1'
#
loop_
_entity.id
_entity.type
_entity.pdbx_description
1 polymer ?
#
loop_
_entity_poly.entity_id
_entity_poly.type
_entity_poly.pdbx_seq_one_letter_code
_entity_poly.pdbx_strand_id
1 'polypeptide(L)' 'MCVLPEHRTIVSMLAGGSPVWFVAAVMKTDRHQVYTVGRRYGYPDHVALDSAMAQVRASQHGPVPVST' A
#
# COMPACT_ATOMS: atom_id res chain seq x y z
N MET A 1 6.66 5.85 -10.73
CA MET A 1 6.91 5.85 -9.27
C MET A 1 7.34 4.45 -8.86
N CYS A 2 8.52 4.27 -8.29
CA CYS A 2 8.91 2.96 -7.73
C CYS A 2 8.21 2.77 -6.39
N VAL A 3 7.22 1.88 -6.34
CA VAL A 3 6.54 1.48 -5.10
C VAL A 3 7.45 0.46 -4.41
N LEU A 4 8.06 0.83 -3.28
CA LEU A 4 8.85 -0.12 -2.50
C LEU A 4 7.94 -1.21 -1.90
N PRO A 5 8.41 -2.47 -1.79
CA PRO A 5 7.59 -3.60 -1.32
C PRO A 5 7.03 -3.37 0.10
N GLU A 6 7.76 -2.66 0.97
CA GLU A 6 7.29 -2.27 2.29
C GLU A 6 6.12 -1.27 2.23
N HIS A 7 6.11 -0.34 1.26
CA HIS A 7 4.99 0.61 1.12
C HIS A 7 3.70 -0.12 0.72
N ARG A 8 3.81 -1.12 -0.15
CA ARG A 8 2.66 -1.94 -0.52
C ARG A 8 2.12 -2.72 0.68
N THR A 9 3.01 -3.24 1.52
CA THR A 9 2.65 -3.97 2.74
C THR A 9 1.97 -3.06 3.77
N ILE A 10 2.48 -1.84 3.96
CA ILE A 10 1.86 -0.80 4.79
C ILE A 10 0.45 -0.46 4.29
N VAL A 11 0.31 -0.15 3.00
CA VAL A 11 -0.98 0.23 2.37
C VAL A 11 -1.98 -0.92 2.46
N SER A 12 -1.53 -2.17 2.28
CA SER A 12 -2.38 -3.37 2.40
C SER A 12 -3.01 -3.49 3.78
N MET A 13 -2.21 -3.31 4.84
CA MET A 13 -2.72 -3.43 6.20
C MET A 13 -3.66 -2.29 6.56
N LEU A 14 -3.33 -1.06 6.13
CA LEU A 14 -4.20 0.11 6.33
C LEU A 14 -5.54 -0.05 5.57
N ALA A 15 -5.52 -0.55 4.33
CA ALA A 15 -6.71 -0.87 3.54
C ALA A 15 -7.46 -2.12 4.03
N GLY A 16 -6.87 -2.87 4.96
CA GLY A 16 -7.56 -3.93 5.71
C GLY A 16 -8.20 -3.41 7.00
N GLY A 17 -8.14 -2.11 7.28
CA GLY A 17 -8.65 -1.50 8.51
C GLY A 17 -7.69 -1.54 9.70
N SER A 18 -6.42 -1.93 9.50
CA SER A 18 -5.45 -1.94 10.59
C SER A 18 -5.06 -0.51 11.00
N PRO A 19 -5.02 -0.18 12.30
CA PRO A 19 -4.63 1.15 12.73
C PRO A 19 -3.12 1.38 12.57
N VAL A 20 -2.72 2.65 12.38
CA VAL A 20 -1.32 3.06 12.13
C VAL A 20 -0.33 2.54 13.17
N TRP A 21 -0.71 2.53 14.45
CA TRP A 21 0.16 2.05 15.53
C TRP A 21 0.46 0.54 15.40
N PHE A 22 -0.51 -0.25 14.94
CA PHE A 22 -0.36 -1.69 14.75
C PHE A 22 0.54 -1.98 13.56
N VAL A 23 0.29 -1.31 12.43
CA VAL A 23 1.10 -1.45 11.21
C VAL A 23 2.56 -1.05 11.47
N ALA A 24 2.78 0.02 12.24
CA ALA A 24 4.12 0.47 12.64
C ALA A 24 4.86 -0.59 13.46
N ALA A 25 4.19 -1.21 14.43
CA ALA A 25 4.76 -2.29 15.24
C ALA A 25 5.09 -3.52 14.39
N VAL A 26 4.20 -3.94 13.49
CA VAL A 26 4.39 -5.11 12.61
C VAL A 26 5.54 -4.88 11.63
N MET A 27 5.62 -3.69 11.03
CA MET A 27 6.65 -3.34 10.05
C MET A 27 7.97 -2.90 10.68
N LYS A 28 8.08 -2.87 12.02
CA LYS A 28 9.24 -2.34 12.76
C LYS A 28 9.69 -0.96 12.25
N THR A 29 8.72 -0.09 11.99
CA THR A 29 8.92 1.25 11.42
C THR A 29 8.23 2.31 12.27
N ASP A 30 8.51 3.58 11.99
CA ASP A 30 7.90 4.69 12.73
C ASP A 30 6.45 4.94 12.29
N ARG A 31 5.58 5.32 13.24
CA ARG A 31 4.17 5.66 12.97
C ARG A 31 4.05 6.82 11.99
N HIS A 32 4.95 7.78 12.02
CA HIS A 32 5.03 8.89 11.07
C HIS A 32 5.32 8.39 9.65
N GLN A 33 6.17 7.38 9.49
CA GLN A 33 6.46 6.78 8.19
C GLN A 33 5.23 6.05 7.64
N VAL A 34 4.56 5.23 8.46
CA VAL A 34 3.31 4.55 8.08
C VAL A 34 2.25 5.56 7.65
N TYR A 35 2.07 6.63 8.43
CA TYR A 35 1.10 7.68 8.13
C TYR A 35 1.46 8.46 6.86
N THR A 36 2.73 8.79 6.65
CA THR A 36 3.22 9.45 5.44
C THR A 36 2.99 8.60 4.20
N VAL A 37 3.27 7.29 4.29
CA VAL A 37 3.00 6.34 3.22
C VAL A 37 1.50 6.24 2.98
N GLY A 38 0.70 5.92 4.00
CA GLY A 38 -0.76 5.78 3.86
C GLY A 38 -1.40 7.02 3.25
N ARG A 39 -1.02 8.22 3.71
CA ARG A 39 -1.56 9.49 3.20
C ARG A 39 -1.28 9.69 1.71
N ARG A 40 -0.11 9.28 1.22
CA ARG A 40 0.22 9.33 -0.22
C ARG A 40 -0.72 8.47 -1.08
N TYR A 41 -1.35 7.45 -0.48
CA TYR A 41 -2.29 6.55 -1.16
C TYR A 41 -3.76 6.78 -0.76
N GLY A 42 -4.07 7.86 -0.02
CA GLY A 42 -5.46 8.24 0.30
C GLY A 42 -5.94 7.91 1.71
N TYR A 43 -5.11 7.32 2.59
CA TYR A 43 -5.47 7.17 4.01
C TYR A 43 -5.76 8.56 4.64
N PRO A 44 -6.82 8.73 5.46
CA PRO A 44 -7.69 7.70 6.07
C PRO A 44 -8.91 7.25 5.26
N ASP A 45 -9.04 7.65 3.99
CA ASP A 45 -10.13 7.21 3.12
C ASP A 45 -9.86 5.78 2.63
N HIS A 46 -10.61 4.83 3.17
CA HIS A 46 -10.47 3.41 2.86
C HIS A 46 -10.79 3.06 1.40
N VAL A 47 -11.73 3.78 0.78
CA VAL A 47 -12.16 3.53 -0.61
C VAL A 47 -11.08 4.02 -1.57
N ALA A 48 -10.52 5.21 -1.31
CA ALA A 48 -9.39 5.74 -2.06
C ALA A 48 -8.15 4.84 -1.90
N LEU A 49 -7.92 4.33 -0.69
CA LEU A 49 -6.78 3.48 -0.38
C LEU A 49 -6.87 2.10 -1.06
N ASP A 50 -8.05 1.47 -1.06
CA ASP A 50 -8.29 0.21 -1.77
C ASP A 50 -8.16 0.38 -3.30
N SER A 51 -8.74 1.46 -3.84
CA SER A 51 -8.62 1.82 -5.26
C SER A 51 -7.16 2.04 -5.68
N ALA A 52 -6.39 2.75 -4.86
CA ALA A 52 -4.96 2.97 -5.10
C ALA A 52 -4.19 1.64 -5.05
N MET A 53 -4.55 0.73 -4.15
CA MET A 53 -3.95 -0.59 -4.06
C MET A 53 -4.28 -1.47 -5.28
N ALA A 54 -5.51 -1.42 -5.78
CA ALA A 54 -5.92 -2.09 -7.00
C ALA A 54 -5.11 -1.58 -8.21
N GLN A 55 -4.88 -0.27 -8.30
CA GLN A 55 -4.04 0.32 -9.35
C GLN A 55 -2.58 -0.12 -9.24
N VAL A 56 -2.02 -0.18 -8.03
CA VAL A 56 -0.66 -0.70 -7.78
C VAL A 56 -0.56 -2.19 -8.12
N ARG A 57 -1.61 -2.99 -7.85
CA ARG A 57 -1.69 -4.40 -8.25
C ARG A 57 -1.70 -4.55 -9.77
N ALA A 58 -2.53 -3.77 -10.47
CA ALA A 58 -2.60 -3.78 -11.93
C ALA A 58 -1.26 -3.37 -12.57
N SER A 59 -0.53 -2.42 -11.96
CA SER A 59 0.75 -1.94 -12.49
C SER A 59 1.92 -2.91 -12.27
N GLN A 60 1.80 -3.88 -11.36
CA GLN A 60 2.79 -4.93 -11.15
C GLN A 60 2.53 -6.17 -12.02
N HIS A 61 1.35 -6.26 -12.64
CA HIS A 61 1.02 -7.25 -13.63
C HIS A 61 1.16 -6.62 -15.02
N GLY A 62 2.40 -6.46 -15.50
CA GLY A 62 2.63 -6.19 -16.92
C GLY A 62 1.99 -7.32 -17.75
N PRO A 63 1.51 -7.05 -18.98
CA PRO A 63 0.96 -8.09 -19.84
C PRO A 63 2.02 -9.17 -20.02
N VAL A 64 1.71 -10.40 -19.60
CA VAL A 64 2.51 -11.57 -19.95
C VAL A 64 2.60 -11.64 -21.49
N PRO A 65 3.79 -11.56 -22.11
CA PRO A 65 3.89 -11.81 -23.53
C PRO A 65 3.66 -13.31 -23.73
N VAL A 66 2.53 -13.66 -24.34
CA VAL A 66 2.35 -15.00 -24.89
C VAL A 66 3.30 -15.13 -26.08
N SER A 67 4.43 -15.80 -25.89
CA SER A 67 5.29 -16.20 -27.00
C SER A 67 4.51 -17.21 -27.84
N THR A 68 4.09 -16.78 -29.03
CA THR A 68 3.65 -17.65 -30.13
C THR A 68 4.87 -18.16 -30.87
#